data_AF-A0AAD3ANP1-F1
#
_entry.id   AF-A0AAD3ANP1-F1
#
_cell.length_a   1.000
_cell.length_b   1.000
_cell.length_c   1.000
_cell.angle_alpha   90.00
_cell.angle_beta   90.00
_cell.angle_gamma   90.00
#
_symmetry.space_group_name_H-M   'P 1'
#
loop_
_entity.id
_entity.type
_entity.pdbx_description
1 polymer ?
#
loop_
_entity_poly.entity_id
_entity_poly.type
_entity_poly.pdbx_seq_one_letter_code
_entity_poly.pdbx_strand_id
1 'polypeptide(L)'
;MSWRARPKLAITPDGLAVRGWYRTQVLQRPDIKIIRIIEFRRYGRTVRLLEVESADGGLVVLSRWDLGADPLQVLDALTAAGYAGPRQR
;
A
#
# COMPACT_ATOMS: atom_id res chain seq x y z
N MET A 1 2.80 26.21 4.50
CA MET A 1 2.81 25.01 5.37
C MET A 1 2.45 23.80 4.51
N SER A 2 3.43 23.10 3.90
CA SER A 2 3.11 21.89 3.13
C SER A 2 2.93 20.75 4.14
N TRP A 3 1.71 20.26 4.31
CA TRP A 3 1.45 19.03 5.06
C TRP A 3 1.92 17.84 4.21
N ARG A 4 3.23 17.72 4.03
CA ARG A 4 3.85 16.52 3.46
C ARG A 4 3.76 15.45 4.54
N ALA A 5 2.63 14.74 4.56
CA ALA A 5 2.50 13.53 5.34
C ALA A 5 3.71 12.64 5.00
N ARG A 6 4.49 12.27 6.01
CA ARG A 6 5.58 11.30 5.85
C ARG A 6 4.92 9.99 5.37
N PRO A 7 5.16 9.53 4.13
CA PRO A 7 4.47 8.37 3.61
C PRO A 7 4.73 7.16 4.52
N LYS A 8 3.67 6.43 4.85
CA LYS A 8 3.76 5.17 5.61
C LYS A 8 4.19 4.00 4.73
N LEU A 9 4.40 4.23 3.44
CA LEU A 9 4.83 3.21 2.49
C LEU A 9 6.04 3.72 1.70
N ALA A 10 7.09 2.91 1.62
CA ALA A 10 8.25 3.20 0.81
C ALA A 10 8.86 1.92 0.24
N ILE A 11 9.33 1.99 -1.00
CA ILE A 11 10.21 0.96 -1.55
C ILE A 11 11.62 1.28 -1.07
N THR A 12 12.28 0.33 -0.43
CA THR A 12 13.67 0.43 0.03
C THR A 12 14.50 -0.67 -0.63
N PRO A 13 15.85 -0.60 -0.54
CA PRO A 13 16.71 -1.68 -1.04
C PRO A 13 16.43 -3.04 -0.38
N ASP A 14 15.97 -3.04 0.87
CA ASP A 14 15.71 -4.25 1.65
C ASP A 14 14.31 -4.85 1.41
N GLY A 15 13.37 -4.05 0.90
CA GLY A 15 11.98 -4.48 0.70
C GLY A 15 10.96 -3.33 0.68
N LEU A 16 9.69 -3.69 0.81
CA LEU A 16 8.60 -2.75 0.96
C LEU A 16 8.45 -2.37 2.44
N ALA A 17 8.88 -1.16 2.80
CA ALA A 17 8.74 -0.64 4.15
C ALA A 17 7.33 -0.11 4.38
N VAL A 18 6.62 -0.73 5.32
CA VAL A 18 5.27 -0.36 5.77
C VAL A 18 5.34 0.12 7.21
N ARG A 19 5.02 1.39 7.44
CA ARG A 19 4.98 1.98 8.78
C ARG A 19 3.64 1.66 9.45
N GLY A 20 3.67 0.70 10.37
CA GLY A 20 2.57 0.43 11.27
C GLY A 20 2.49 1.45 12.41
N TRP A 21 1.54 1.22 13.32
CA TRP A 21 1.33 2.10 14.48
C TRP A 21 2.52 2.09 15.46
N TYR A 22 3.09 0.91 15.70
CA TYR A 22 4.14 0.70 16.71
C TYR A 22 5.53 0.47 16.10
N ARG A 23 5.61 -0.06 14.88
CA ARG A 23 6.87 -0.40 14.22
C ARG A 23 6.75 -0.26 12.70
N THR A 24 7.88 0.01 12.04
CA THR A 24 8.02 -0.18 10.60
C THR A 24 8.35 -1.65 10.33
N GLN A 25 7.57 -2.28 9.46
CA GLN A 25 7.82 -3.61 8.94
C GLN A 25 8.42 -3.48 7.54
N VAL A 26 9.40 -4.32 7.21
CA VAL A 26 9.96 -4.40 5.86
C VAL A 26 9.53 -5.75 5.30
N LEU A 27 8.66 -5.72 4.30
CA LEU A 27 8.14 -6.90 3.64
C LEU A 27 8.97 -7.18 2.40
N GLN A 28 9.59 -8.35 2.30
CA GLN A 28 10.18 -8.78 1.04
C GLN A 28 9.07 -9.24 0.08
N ARG A 29 9.40 -9.38 -1.20
CA ARG A 29 8.47 -9.88 -2.22
C ARG A 29 7.78 -11.21 -1.83
N PRO A 30 8.48 -12.25 -1.33
CA PRO A 30 7.82 -13.49 -0.93
C PRO A 30 6.92 -13.35 0.30
N ASP A 31 7.15 -12.32 1.13
CA ASP A 31 6.33 -12.06 2.31
C ASP A 31 5.01 -11.37 1.95
N ILE A 32 4.85 -10.90 0.72
CA ILE A 32 3.65 -10.22 0.25
C ILE A 32 2.75 -11.25 -0.43
N LYS A 33 1.63 -11.54 0.21
CA LYS A 33 0.62 -12.44 -0.33
C LYS A 33 -0.18 -11.76 -1.42
N ILE A 34 -0.67 -10.55 -1.15
CA ILE A 34 -1.41 -9.78 -2.14
C ILE A 34 -1.41 -8.28 -1.83
N ILE A 35 -1.31 -7.47 -2.89
CA ILE A 35 -1.57 -6.04 -2.84
C ILE A 35 -2.77 -5.75 -3.74
N ARG A 36 -3.76 -5.01 -3.23
CA ARG A 36 -5.01 -4.73 -3.97
C ARG A 36 -5.59 -3.38 -3.62
N ILE A 37 -6.51 -2.93 -4.47
CA ILE A 37 -7.34 -1.76 -4.22
C ILE A 37 -8.72 -2.21 -3.80
N ILE A 38 -9.23 -1.60 -2.74
CA ILE A 38 -10.64 -1.63 -2.42
C ILE A 38 -11.24 -0.25 -2.69
N GLU A 39 -12.40 -0.23 -3.33
CA GLU A 39 -13.13 0.99 -3.69
C GLU A 39 -14.53 0.95 -3.09
N PHE A 40 -14.98 2.05 -2.50
CA PHE A 40 -16.35 2.21 -2.06
C PHE A 40 -16.86 3.63 -2.25
N ARG A 41 -18.19 3.78 -2.38
CA ARG A 41 -18.85 5.08 -2.48
C ARG A 41 -19.35 5.51 -1.11
N ARG A 42 -18.97 6.72 -0.66
CA ARG A 42 -19.45 7.34 0.58
C ARG A 42 -19.90 8.78 0.30
N TYR A 43 -21.18 9.09 0.56
CA TYR A 43 -21.79 10.41 0.34
C TYR A 43 -21.46 11.04 -1.02
N GLY A 44 -21.64 10.28 -2.10
CA GLY A 44 -21.34 10.78 -3.44
C GLY A 44 -19.85 11.00 -3.71
N ARG A 45 -18.93 10.45 -2.91
CA ARG A 45 -17.48 10.43 -3.17
C ARG A 45 -16.99 8.98 -3.31
N THR A 46 -16.13 8.72 -4.29
CA THR A 46 -15.39 7.46 -4.38
C THR A 46 -14.17 7.55 -3.48
N VAL A 47 -14.00 6.55 -2.61
CA VAL A 47 -12.84 6.39 -1.74
C VAL A 47 -12.13 5.10 -2.15
N ARG A 48 -10.80 5.19 -2.29
CA ARG A 48 -9.93 4.07 -2.57
C ARG A 48 -8.97 3.87 -1.41
N LEU A 49 -8.73 2.61 -1.06
CA LEU A 49 -7.71 2.22 -0.10
C LEU A 49 -6.82 1.15 -0.73
N LEU A 50 -5.54 1.18 -0.38
CA LEU A 50 -4.57 0.15 -0.75
C LEU A 50 -4.48 -0.86 0.39
N GLU A 51 -4.78 -2.12 0.11
CA GLU A 51 -4.56 -3.23 1.03
C GLU A 51 -3.25 -3.92 0.68
N VAL A 52 -2.44 -4.20 1.71
CA VAL A 52 -1.25 -5.03 1.65
C VAL A 52 -1.44 -6.17 2.63
N GLU A 53 -1.59 -7.39 2.12
CA GLU A 53 -1.68 -8.61 2.90
C GLU A 53 -0.35 -9.36 2.84
N SER A 54 0.19 -9.69 3.99
CA SER A 54 1.42 -10.45 4.13
C SER A 54 1.14 -11.96 4.26
N ALA A 55 2.13 -12.78 3.91
CA ALA A 55 2.04 -14.24 3.90
C ALA A 55 1.79 -14.83 5.29
N ASP A 56 2.19 -14.12 6.34
CA ASP A 56 1.95 -14.44 7.76
C ASP A 56 0.53 -14.07 8.23
N GLY A 57 -0.32 -13.54 7.34
CA GLY A 57 -1.70 -13.14 7.65
C GLY A 57 -1.86 -11.70 8.15
N GLY A 58 -0.77 -10.91 8.16
CA GLY A 58 -0.86 -9.47 8.43
C GLY A 58 -1.64 -8.73 7.34
N LEU A 59 -2.41 -7.71 7.74
CA LEU A 59 -3.15 -6.85 6.81
C LEU A 59 -2.94 -5.38 7.18
N VAL A 60 -2.46 -4.60 6.22
CA VAL A 60 -2.35 -3.15 6.35
C VAL A 60 -3.21 -2.49 5.28
N VAL A 61 -4.05 -1.55 5.71
CA VAL A 61 -4.92 -0.77 4.83
C VAL A 61 -4.48 0.69 4.87
N LEU A 62 -4.15 1.25 3.72
CA LEU A 62 -3.57 2.58 3.58
C LEU A 62 -4.47 3.47 2.73
N SER A 63 -4.74 4.67 3.24
CA SER A 63 -5.47 5.70 2.51
C SER A 63 -4.51 6.61 1.72
N ARG A 64 -5.08 7.49 0.89
CA ARG A 64 -4.31 8.56 0.22
C ARG A 64 -3.50 9.44 1.18
N TRP A 65 -3.93 9.56 2.44
CA TRP A 65 -3.24 10.38 3.44
C TRP A 65 -2.02 9.67 4.00
N ASP A 66 -2.09 8.34 4.13
CA ASP A 66 -0.97 7.51 4.55
C ASP A 66 0.08 7.39 3.43
N LEU A 67 -0.37 7.36 2.18
CA LEU A 67 0.49 7.19 1.01
C LEU A 67 1.08 8.51 0.49
N GLY A 68 0.41 9.65 0.74
CA GLY A 68 0.77 10.93 0.16
C GLY A 68 0.45 11.07 -1.33
N ALA A 69 -0.16 10.06 -1.95
CA ALA A 69 -0.55 10.00 -3.37
C ALA A 69 -1.86 9.21 -3.56
N ASP A 70 -2.40 9.19 -4.79
CA ASP A 70 -3.57 8.35 -5.12
C ASP A 70 -3.20 6.86 -4.98
N PRO A 71 -3.96 6.06 -4.21
CA PRO A 71 -3.74 4.62 -4.07
C PRO A 71 -3.56 3.87 -5.40
N LEU A 72 -4.25 4.25 -6.47
CA LEU A 72 -4.05 3.59 -7.77
C LEU A 72 -2.65 3.84 -8.34
N GLN A 73 -2.17 5.09 -8.29
CA GLN A 73 -0.83 5.43 -8.76
C GLN A 73 0.24 4.72 -7.94
N VAL A 74 -0.01 4.53 -6.64
CA VAL A 74 0.88 3.76 -5.78
C VAL A 74 0.86 2.28 -6.17
N LEU A 75 -0.31 1.69 -6.42
CA LEU A 75 -0.39 0.31 -6.91
C LEU A 75 0.39 0.14 -8.21
N ASP A 76 0.23 1.05 -9.17
CA ASP A 76 0.97 1.02 -10.44
C ASP A 76 2.49 1.06 -10.22
N ALA A 77 2.96 1.93 -9.31
CA ALA A 77 4.38 2.01 -8.95
C ALA A 77 4.89 0.72 -8.27
N LEU A 78 4.09 0.12 -7.39
CA LEU A 78 4.40 -1.16 -6.75
C LEU A 78 4.42 -2.31 -7.78
N THR A 79 3.52 -2.30 -8.75
CA THR A 79 3.51 -3.25 -9.86
C THR A 79 4.76 -3.08 -10.72
N ALA A 80 5.12 -1.87 -11.10
CA ALA A 80 6.34 -1.58 -11.85
C ALA A 80 7.61 -2.00 -11.09
N ALA A 81 7.60 -1.91 -9.76
CA ALA A 81 8.69 -2.37 -8.90
C ALA A 81 8.68 -3.89 -8.60
N GLY A 82 7.69 -4.63 -9.11
CA GLY A 82 7.57 -6.08 -8.95
C GLY A 82 7.04 -6.54 -7.59
N TYR A 83 6.34 -5.68 -6.85
CA TYR A 83 5.66 -6.03 -5.59
C TYR A 83 4.20 -6.44 -5.78
N ALA A 84 3.59 -6.02 -6.87
CA ALA A 84 2.22 -6.37 -7.21
C ALA A 84 2.18 -7.01 -8.61
N GLY A 85 1.66 -8.22 -8.71
CA GLY A 85 1.44 -8.89 -9.99
C GLY A 85 0.03 -8.61 -10.55
N PRO A 86 -0.18 -8.76 -11.88
CA PRO A 86 -1.54 -8.81 -12.42
C PRO A 86 -2.26 -9.98 -11.75
N ARG A 87 -3.37 -9.68 -11.07
CA ARG A 87 -4.18 -10.69 -10.39
C ARG A 87 -4.66 -11.71 -11.44
N GLN A 88 -4.24 -12.96 -11.31
CA GLN A 88 -4.82 -14.07 -12.07
C GLN A 88 -6.32 -14.12 -11.74
N ARG A 89 -7.15 -14.07 -12.78
CA ARG A 89 -8.61 -14.15 -12.69
C ARG A 89 -9.06 -15.45 -12.02
#